data_AF-A0A937K4B5-F1
#
_entry.id   AF-A0A937K4B5-F1
#
_cell.length_a   1.000
_cell.length_b   1.000
_cell.length_c   1.000
_cell.angle_alpha   90.00
_cell.angle_beta   90.00
_cell.angle_gamma   90.00
#
_symmetry.space_group_name_H-M   'P 1'
#
loop_
_entity.id
_entity.type
_entity.pdbx_description
1 polymer ?
#
loop_
_entity_poly.entity_id
_entity_poly.type
_entity_poly.pdbx_seq_one_letter_code
_entity_poly.pdbx_strand_id
1 'polypeptide(L)'
;MFCKMCGSKVNGNSNFCSNCGAKLGASRPQNSIKETISQTIGGKLIGNFNEADLFSANEFLKSHHFGKVFWNFNMAPGQVRGITFTCEILENPVPYVFQMEMISPTGARTFGALFSLLNAWNADAALNDWIKRNPNKRVISSRVITHKGVPTQLYILFTVLK
;
A
#
# COMPACT_ATOMS: atom_id res chain seq x y z
N MET A 1 -30.61 12.01 -6.86
CA MET A 1 -29.50 11.47 -6.04
C MET A 1 -28.55 10.67 -6.93
N PHE A 2 -27.36 10.30 -6.46
CA PHE A 2 -26.44 9.43 -7.22
C PHE A 2 -26.29 8.07 -6.52
N CYS A 3 -26.16 7.00 -7.31
CA CYS A 3 -25.97 5.66 -6.78
C CYS A 3 -24.59 5.54 -6.13
N LYS A 4 -24.54 5.16 -4.84
CA LYS A 4 -23.28 4.97 -4.11
C LYS A 4 -22.46 3.76 -4.59
N MET A 5 -23.05 2.89 -5.42
CA MET A 5 -22.39 1.70 -5.96
C MET A 5 -21.79 1.91 -7.35
N CYS A 6 -22.49 2.62 -8.26
CA CYS A 6 -22.06 2.78 -9.66
C CYS A 6 -21.97 4.24 -10.14
N GLY A 7 -22.31 5.23 -9.31
CA GLY A 7 -22.22 6.65 -9.64
C GLY A 7 -23.31 7.19 -10.58
N SER A 8 -24.21 6.35 -11.11
CA SER A 8 -25.28 6.78 -12.00
C SER A 8 -26.27 7.73 -11.31
N LYS A 9 -26.81 8.69 -12.06
CA LYS A 9 -27.91 9.55 -11.58
C LYS A 9 -29.15 8.69 -11.38
N VAL A 10 -29.72 8.75 -10.18
CA VAL A 10 -30.91 7.98 -9.80
C VAL A 10 -32.04 8.91 -9.38
N ASN A 11 -33.23 8.50 -9.77
CA ASN A 11 -34.47 9.16 -9.37
C ASN A 11 -34.70 8.92 -7.86
N GLY A 12 -35.15 9.93 -7.13
CA GLY A 12 -35.28 9.87 -5.67
C GLY A 12 -36.29 8.84 -5.16
N ASN A 13 -37.23 8.41 -6.00
CA ASN A 13 -38.31 7.49 -5.64
C ASN A 13 -38.03 6.01 -5.97
N SER A 14 -36.86 5.65 -6.49
CA SER A 14 -36.57 4.24 -6.83
C SER A 14 -35.95 3.49 -5.65
N ASN A 15 -36.47 2.30 -5.35
CA ASN A 15 -35.90 1.44 -4.30
C ASN A 15 -34.59 0.77 -4.73
N PHE A 16 -34.33 0.69 -6.05
CA PHE A 16 -33.13 0.09 -6.64
C PHE A 16 -32.58 0.96 -7.77
N CYS A 17 -31.27 0.84 -8.04
CA CYS A 17 -30.61 1.51 -9.15
C CYS A 17 -30.90 0.75 -10.45
N SER A 18 -31.49 1.41 -11.44
CA SER A 18 -31.80 0.82 -12.75
C SER A 18 -30.55 0.44 -13.56
N ASN A 19 -29.38 0.99 -13.25
CA ASN A 19 -28.14 0.70 -13.95
C ASN A 19 -27.38 -0.51 -13.37
N CYS A 20 -27.39 -0.71 -12.05
CA CYS A 20 -26.58 -1.76 -11.41
C CYS A 20 -27.34 -2.65 -10.42
N GLY A 21 -28.67 -2.48 -10.28
CA GLY A 21 -29.52 -3.27 -9.39
C GLY A 21 -29.37 -2.97 -7.88
N ALA A 22 -28.51 -2.03 -7.48
CA ALA A 22 -28.24 -1.77 -6.06
C ALA A 22 -29.44 -1.11 -5.35
N LYS A 23 -29.82 -1.61 -4.17
CA LYS A 23 -30.89 -1.03 -3.34
C LYS A 23 -30.50 0.37 -2.86
N LEU A 24 -31.29 1.39 -3.19
CA LEU A 24 -31.06 2.77 -2.78
C LEU A 24 -31.58 2.97 -1.35
N GLY A 25 -30.77 3.62 -0.50
CA GLY A 25 -31.11 3.80 0.91
C GLY A 25 -30.63 2.68 1.84
N ALA A 26 -30.11 1.57 1.30
CA ALA A 26 -29.30 0.67 2.12
C ALA A 26 -27.98 1.40 2.46
N SER A 27 -27.62 1.48 3.75
CA SER A 27 -26.23 1.68 4.12
C SER A 27 -25.43 0.61 3.37
N ARG A 28 -24.38 1.00 2.64
CA ARG A 28 -23.47 0.05 1.97
C ARG A 28 -23.23 -1.08 2.98
N PRO A 29 -23.45 -2.37 2.64
CA PRO A 29 -23.10 -3.44 3.56
C PRO A 29 -21.66 -3.16 3.97
N GLN A 30 -21.46 -2.76 5.23
CA GLN A 30 -20.13 -2.60 5.76
C GLN A 30 -19.59 -4.01 5.70
N ASN A 31 -18.65 -4.23 4.79
CA ASN A 31 -17.99 -5.50 4.73
C ASN A 31 -17.32 -5.67 6.10
N SER A 32 -17.85 -6.57 6.92
CA SER A 32 -17.47 -6.72 8.30
C SER A 32 -16.04 -7.25 8.38
N ILE A 33 -15.33 -6.82 9.41
CA ILE A 33 -14.00 -7.33 9.71
C ILE A 33 -14.19 -8.74 10.24
N LYS A 34 -13.70 -9.73 9.48
CA LYS A 34 -13.67 -11.14 9.89
C LYS A 34 -12.66 -11.34 11.02
N GLU A 35 -11.46 -10.80 10.83
CA GLU A 35 -10.35 -10.92 11.78
C GLU A 35 -9.28 -9.85 11.50
N THR A 36 -8.38 -9.66 12.46
CA THR A 36 -7.18 -8.84 12.30
C THR A 36 -5.96 -9.72 12.46
N ILE A 37 -5.09 -9.75 11.46
CA ILE A 37 -3.85 -10.51 11.50
C ILE A 37 -2.64 -9.58 11.50
N SER A 38 -1.54 -10.03 12.10
CA SER A 38 -0.25 -9.34 12.00
C SER A 38 0.82 -10.30 11.49
N GLN A 39 1.60 -9.85 10.51
CA GLN A 39 2.66 -10.62 9.88
C GLN A 39 3.90 -9.75 9.74
N THR A 40 5.03 -10.22 10.25
CA THR A 40 6.34 -9.62 9.96
C THR A 40 6.98 -10.34 8.78
N ILE A 41 7.37 -9.59 7.76
CA ILE A 41 8.14 -10.07 6.61
C ILE A 41 9.55 -9.49 6.70
N GLY A 42 10.55 -10.34 6.49
CA GLY A 42 11.93 -10.04 6.86
C GLY A 42 12.11 -10.16 8.38
N GLY A 43 12.69 -9.15 9.02
CA GLY A 43 13.02 -9.18 10.45
C GLY A 43 14.33 -9.90 10.73
N LYS A 44 15.25 -9.87 9.76
CA LYS A 44 16.53 -10.56 9.84
C LYS A 44 17.39 -9.98 10.96
N LEU A 45 17.99 -10.85 11.77
CA LEU A 45 19.00 -10.46 12.77
C LEU A 45 20.27 -9.95 12.10
N ILE A 46 20.60 -10.48 10.92
CA ILE A 46 21.77 -10.12 10.11
C ILE A 46 21.30 -9.90 8.67
N GLY A 47 21.65 -8.75 8.08
CA GLY A 47 21.29 -8.40 6.71
C GLY A 47 20.04 -7.51 6.61
N ASN A 48 19.88 -6.87 5.46
CA ASN A 48 18.83 -5.86 5.23
C ASN A 48 17.61 -6.48 4.55
N PHE A 49 16.48 -5.80 4.69
CA PHE A 49 15.30 -6.07 3.87
C PHE A 49 15.67 -5.92 2.39
N ASN A 50 15.36 -6.93 1.59
CA ASN A 50 15.79 -7.03 0.20
C ASN A 50 14.62 -7.33 -0.75
N GLU A 51 14.93 -7.60 -2.02
CA GLU A 51 13.92 -7.84 -3.06
C GLU A 51 13.11 -9.11 -2.82
N ALA A 52 13.73 -10.17 -2.30
CA ALA A 52 13.00 -11.39 -1.94
C ALA A 52 12.02 -11.13 -0.79
N ASP A 53 12.40 -10.33 0.20
CA ASP A 53 11.49 -9.95 1.27
C ASP A 53 10.35 -9.05 0.75
N LEU A 54 10.63 -8.14 -0.19
CA LEU A 54 9.60 -7.31 -0.84
C LEU A 54 8.63 -8.16 -1.67
N PHE A 55 9.14 -9.20 -2.33
CA PHE A 55 8.31 -10.18 -3.03
C PHE A 55 7.40 -10.92 -2.05
N SER A 56 7.94 -11.48 -0.97
CA SER A 56 7.14 -12.15 0.08
C SER A 56 6.11 -11.22 0.72
N ALA A 57 6.44 -9.94 0.90
CA ALA A 57 5.49 -8.94 1.40
C ALA A 57 4.33 -8.74 0.43
N ASN A 58 4.59 -8.68 -0.87
CA ASN A 58 3.54 -8.57 -1.88
C ASN A 58 2.69 -9.84 -1.98
N GLU A 59 3.27 -11.03 -1.84
CA GLU A 59 2.50 -12.28 -1.80
C GLU A 59 1.59 -12.31 -0.56
N PHE A 60 2.09 -11.89 0.59
CA PHE A 60 1.26 -11.71 1.78
C PHE A 60 0.12 -10.70 1.54
N LEU A 61 0.39 -9.52 1.00
CA LEU A 61 -0.61 -8.47 0.76
C LEU A 61 -1.72 -8.88 -0.24
N LYS A 62 -1.46 -9.87 -1.11
CA LYS A 62 -2.45 -10.45 -2.04
C LYS A 62 -3.21 -11.65 -1.47
N SER A 63 -2.73 -12.25 -0.38
CA SER A 63 -3.23 -13.53 0.13
C SER A 63 -4.68 -13.49 0.65
N HIS A 64 -5.18 -12.33 1.06
CA HIS A 64 -6.52 -12.17 1.63
C HIS A 64 -7.23 -10.92 1.10
N HIS A 65 -8.53 -10.82 1.38
CA HIS A 65 -9.36 -9.65 1.09
C HIS A 65 -9.20 -8.59 2.17
N PHE A 66 -7.99 -8.02 2.26
CA PHE A 66 -7.72 -6.96 3.22
C PHE A 66 -8.55 -5.72 2.89
N GLY A 67 -9.22 -5.18 3.91
CA GLY A 67 -9.92 -3.90 3.84
C GLY A 67 -9.03 -2.73 4.26
N LYS A 68 -8.07 -3.01 5.13
CA LYS A 68 -7.16 -2.03 5.70
C LYS A 68 -5.83 -2.69 6.02
N VAL A 69 -4.75 -1.95 5.77
CA VAL A 69 -3.39 -2.38 6.06
C VAL A 69 -2.65 -1.24 6.75
N PHE A 70 -2.24 -1.51 7.99
CA PHE A 70 -1.23 -0.72 8.69
C PHE A 70 0.12 -1.42 8.55
N TRP A 71 1.19 -0.64 8.57
CA TRP A 71 2.52 -1.20 8.40
C TRP A 71 3.55 -0.35 9.14
N ASN A 72 4.57 -1.03 9.67
CA ASN A 72 5.69 -0.41 10.37
C ASN A 72 6.99 -1.14 10.04
N PHE A 73 8.09 -0.40 10.13
CA PHE A 73 9.41 -0.95 9.93
C PHE A 73 9.98 -1.51 11.23
N ASN A 74 10.58 -2.68 11.14
CA ASN A 74 11.62 -3.09 12.07
C ASN A 74 12.94 -2.50 11.56
N MET A 75 13.55 -1.63 12.36
CA MET A 75 14.72 -0.83 11.96
C MET A 75 15.95 -1.14 12.80
N ALA A 76 17.10 -1.20 12.14
CA ALA A 76 18.41 -0.93 12.71
C ALA A 76 18.85 0.49 12.27
N PRO A 77 19.90 1.09 12.86
CA PRO A 77 20.35 2.45 12.49
C PRO A 77 20.54 2.62 10.98
N GLY A 78 19.61 3.34 10.33
CA GLY A 78 19.60 3.58 8.89
C GLY A 78 19.27 2.39 7.98
N GLN A 79 18.84 1.25 8.53
CA GLN A 79 18.58 0.02 7.79
C GLN A 79 17.22 -0.56 8.15
N VAL A 80 16.39 -0.82 7.13
CA VAL A 80 15.17 -1.61 7.30
C VAL A 80 15.54 -3.08 7.40
N ARG A 81 15.17 -3.74 8.49
CA ARG A 81 15.36 -5.18 8.71
C ARG A 81 14.13 -5.98 8.33
N GLY A 82 12.95 -5.40 8.49
CA GLY A 82 11.67 -6.06 8.25
C GLY A 82 10.52 -5.07 8.17
N ILE A 83 9.37 -5.55 7.74
CA ILE A 83 8.11 -4.82 7.74
C ILE A 83 7.08 -5.67 8.46
N THR A 84 6.46 -5.10 9.48
CA THR A 84 5.30 -5.70 10.14
C THR A 84 4.05 -5.08 9.54
N PHE A 85 3.17 -5.93 9.02
CA PHE A 85 1.85 -5.57 8.54
C PHE A 85 0.82 -5.97 9.59
N THR A 86 -0.14 -5.09 9.85
CA THR A 86 -1.34 -5.38 10.64
C THR A 86 -2.54 -5.10 9.74
N CYS A 87 -3.31 -6.14 9.44
CA CYS A 87 -4.31 -6.11 8.38
C CYS A 87 -5.68 -6.52 8.90
N GLU A 88 -6.72 -5.77 8.52
CA GLU A 88 -8.11 -6.15 8.73
C GLU A 88 -8.58 -6.99 7.53
N ILE A 89 -8.89 -8.26 7.76
CA ILE A 89 -9.48 -9.16 6.77
C ILE A 89 -10.98 -8.93 6.75
N LEU A 90 -11.55 -8.74 5.57
CA LEU A 90 -12.98 -8.58 5.40
C LEU A 90 -13.65 -9.91 5.05
N GLU A 91 -14.90 -10.10 5.47
CA GLU A 91 -15.68 -11.31 5.17
C GLU A 91 -15.88 -11.53 3.66
N ASN A 92 -16.18 -10.46 2.92
CA ASN A 92 -16.48 -10.53 1.50
C ASN A 92 -15.30 -10.06 0.64
N PRO A 93 -15.15 -10.57 -0.59
CA PRO A 93 -14.14 -10.11 -1.52
C PRO A 93 -14.21 -8.60 -1.82
N VAL A 94 -13.03 -7.97 -1.91
CA VAL A 94 -12.87 -6.59 -2.37
C VAL A 94 -12.36 -6.52 -3.81
N PRO A 95 -12.71 -5.46 -4.58
CA PRO A 95 -12.32 -5.30 -5.98
C PRO A 95 -10.88 -4.81 -6.16
N TYR A 96 -10.05 -4.89 -5.12
CA TYR A 96 -8.66 -4.47 -5.16
C TYR A 96 -7.78 -5.42 -4.34
N VAL A 97 -6.47 -5.31 -4.53
CA VAL A 97 -5.45 -5.91 -3.67
C VAL A 97 -4.49 -4.84 -3.19
N PHE A 98 -3.89 -5.06 -2.02
CA PHE A 98 -2.77 -4.25 -1.56
C PHE A 98 -1.47 -4.76 -2.19
N GLN A 99 -0.58 -3.83 -2.45
CA GLN A 99 0.79 -4.09 -2.92
C GLN A 99 1.73 -3.03 -2.35
N MET A 100 3.01 -3.34 -2.35
CA MET A 100 4.06 -2.46 -1.88
C MET A 100 5.22 -2.42 -2.87
N GLU A 101 5.77 -1.23 -3.06
CA GLU A 101 6.97 -1.00 -3.87
C GLU A 101 8.00 -0.20 -3.07
N MET A 102 9.27 -0.41 -3.37
CA MET A 102 10.37 0.36 -2.81
C MET A 102 11.20 1.00 -3.91
N ILE A 103 11.34 2.32 -3.81
CA ILE A 103 12.16 3.15 -4.68
C ILE A 103 13.39 3.59 -3.89
N SER A 104 14.55 3.50 -4.51
CA SER A 104 15.82 3.97 -3.95
C SER A 104 16.70 4.46 -5.10
N PRO A 105 17.62 5.42 -4.87
CA PRO A 105 18.61 5.78 -5.88
C PRO A 105 19.46 4.57 -6.25
N THR A 106 19.89 4.50 -7.51
CA THR A 106 20.77 3.43 -7.99
C THR A 106 22.00 3.32 -7.09
N GLY A 107 22.31 2.12 -6.60
CA GLY A 107 23.44 1.87 -5.68
C GLY A 107 23.20 2.21 -4.21
N ALA A 108 22.11 2.90 -3.85
CA ALA A 108 21.84 3.29 -2.46
C ALA A 108 21.44 2.11 -1.55
N ARG A 109 20.97 0.99 -2.11
CA ARG A 109 20.74 -0.25 -1.35
C ARG A 109 22.04 -0.86 -0.83
N THR A 110 23.15 -0.64 -1.53
CA THR A 110 24.47 -1.21 -1.22
C THR A 110 25.35 -0.21 -0.46
N PHE A 111 25.33 1.06 -0.87
CA PHE A 111 26.23 2.10 -0.34
C PHE A 111 25.51 3.21 0.45
N GLY A 112 24.20 3.08 0.64
CA GLY A 112 23.42 3.93 1.55
C GLY A 112 23.39 5.42 1.20
N ALA A 113 23.64 6.24 2.23
CA ALA A 113 23.53 7.70 2.16
C ALA A 113 24.52 8.36 1.19
N LEU A 114 25.70 7.77 0.97
CA LEU A 114 26.71 8.31 0.07
C LEU A 114 26.15 8.47 -1.35
N PHE A 115 25.53 7.41 -1.89
CA PHE A 115 24.94 7.45 -3.23
C PHE A 115 23.69 8.33 -3.30
N SER A 116 22.97 8.48 -2.19
CA SER A 116 21.80 9.37 -2.16
C SER A 116 22.22 10.84 -2.25
N LEU A 117 23.32 11.21 -1.57
CA LEU A 117 23.92 12.54 -1.65
C LEU A 117 24.52 12.82 -3.04
N LEU A 118 25.30 11.87 -3.58
CA LEU A 118 25.93 12.03 -4.89
C LEU A 118 24.91 12.21 -6.02
N ASN A 119 23.73 11.60 -5.90
CA ASN A 119 22.66 11.72 -6.88
C ASN A 119 21.65 12.82 -6.55
N ALA A 120 21.86 13.62 -5.49
CA ALA A 120 20.91 14.62 -4.99
C ALA A 120 19.46 14.08 -4.93
N TRP A 121 19.31 12.84 -4.46
CA TRP A 121 18.05 12.11 -4.61
C TRP A 121 16.95 12.73 -3.75
N ASN A 122 15.80 13.00 -4.37
CA ASN A 122 14.63 13.57 -3.74
C ASN A 122 13.49 12.55 -3.72
N ALA A 123 13.14 12.08 -2.53
CA ALA A 123 12.11 11.06 -2.34
C ALA A 123 10.70 11.55 -2.74
N ASP A 124 10.37 12.82 -2.51
CA ASP A 124 9.07 13.38 -2.90
C ASP A 124 8.93 13.50 -4.41
N ALA A 125 9.99 13.93 -5.10
CA ALA A 125 10.05 13.92 -6.56
C ALA A 125 9.88 12.49 -7.11
N ALA A 126 10.58 11.52 -6.51
CA ALA A 126 10.46 10.11 -6.88
C ALA A 126 9.04 9.56 -6.67
N LEU A 127 8.37 9.93 -5.56
CA LEU A 127 6.97 9.57 -5.31
C LEU A 127 6.04 10.16 -6.38
N ASN A 128 6.19 11.46 -6.67
CA ASN A 128 5.38 12.15 -7.67
C ASN A 128 5.54 11.52 -9.07
N ASP A 129 6.77 11.21 -9.47
CA ASP A 129 7.03 10.57 -10.75
C ASP A 129 6.57 9.11 -10.79
N TRP A 130 6.56 8.42 -9.66
CA TRP A 130 5.92 7.12 -9.56
C TRP A 130 4.40 7.22 -9.73
N ILE A 131 3.74 8.18 -9.06
CA ILE A 131 2.29 8.40 -9.19
C ILE A 131 1.91 8.70 -10.64
N LYS A 132 2.65 9.57 -11.32
CA LYS A 132 2.42 9.91 -12.74
C LYS A 132 2.53 8.68 -13.66
N ARG A 133 3.49 7.79 -13.39
CA ARG A 133 3.72 6.56 -14.18
C ARG A 133 2.74 5.43 -13.86
N ASN A 134 1.99 5.53 -12.75
CA ASN A 134 1.10 4.47 -12.28
C ASN A 134 -0.33 4.99 -12.04
N PRO A 135 -1.02 5.53 -13.07
CA PRO A 135 -2.32 6.19 -12.90
C PRO A 135 -3.46 5.25 -12.44
N ASN A 136 -3.29 3.95 -12.62
CA ASN A 136 -4.22 2.91 -12.19
C ASN A 136 -3.97 2.40 -10.75
N LYS A 137 -2.92 2.89 -10.08
CA LYS A 137 -2.58 2.53 -8.70
C LYS A 137 -2.99 3.66 -7.76
N ARG A 138 -3.69 3.32 -6.68
CA ARG A 138 -4.06 4.29 -5.65
C ARG A 138 -3.10 4.19 -4.47
N VAL A 139 -2.31 5.22 -4.23
CA VAL A 139 -1.45 5.32 -3.04
C VAL A 139 -2.32 5.36 -1.79
N ILE A 140 -2.00 4.51 -0.81
CA ILE A 140 -2.64 4.48 0.51
C ILE A 140 -1.76 5.18 1.53
N SER A 141 -0.46 4.90 1.49
CA SER A 141 0.54 5.60 2.31
C SER A 141 1.93 5.42 1.72
N SER A 142 2.84 6.31 2.08
CA SER A 142 4.26 6.21 1.75
C SER A 142 5.10 6.52 2.99
N ARG A 143 6.34 6.02 3.04
CA ARG A 143 7.29 6.36 4.10
C ARG A 143 8.70 6.46 3.54
N VAL A 144 9.38 7.54 3.88
CA VAL A 144 10.79 7.78 3.56
C VAL A 144 11.65 7.25 4.70
N ILE A 145 12.69 6.49 4.35
CA ILE A 145 13.74 6.07 5.27
C ILE A 145 14.93 6.98 5.10
N THR A 146 15.46 7.46 6.22
CA THR A 146 16.65 8.29 6.26
C THR A 146 17.80 7.57 6.97
N HIS A 147 19.02 7.75 6.49
CA HIS A 147 20.24 7.39 7.20
C HIS A 147 21.06 8.65 7.44
N LYS A 148 21.28 9.00 8.72
CA LYS A 148 21.95 10.25 9.14
C LYS A 148 21.29 11.51 8.53
N GLY A 149 19.96 11.55 8.51
CA GLY A 149 19.18 12.65 7.95
C GLY A 149 19.07 12.68 6.43
N VAL A 150 19.76 11.79 5.72
CA VAL A 150 19.71 11.70 4.25
C VAL A 150 18.67 10.66 3.84
N PRO A 151 17.68 11.00 2.98
CA PRO A 151 16.76 10.04 2.39
C PRO A 151 17.50 8.97 1.59
N THR A 152 17.22 7.70 1.84
CA THR A 152 17.87 6.58 1.13
C THR A 152 16.88 5.61 0.48
N GLN A 153 15.67 5.52 1.00
CA GLN A 153 14.63 4.61 0.50
C GLN A 153 13.25 5.25 0.65
N LEU A 154 12.34 4.94 -0.27
CA LEU A 154 10.94 5.32 -0.26
C LEU A 154 10.12 4.04 -0.43
N TYR A 155 9.28 3.73 0.54
CA TYR A 155 8.33 2.63 0.45
C TYR A 155 6.93 3.19 0.21
N ILE A 156 6.19 2.54 -0.69
CA ILE A 156 4.85 2.98 -1.12
C ILE A 156 3.91 1.80 -0.95
N LEU A 157 2.90 1.94 -0.09
CA LEU A 157 1.77 1.03 0.00
C LEU A 157 0.64 1.58 -0.87
N PHE A 158 0.13 0.76 -1.77
CA PHE A 158 -0.93 1.15 -2.71
C PHE A 158 -1.91 0.01 -2.94
N THR A 159 -3.05 0.34 -3.55
CA THR A 159 -4.02 -0.64 -4.04
C THR A 159 -4.07 -0.64 -5.55
N VAL A 160 -4.30 -1.82 -6.13
CA VAL A 160 -4.58 -2.03 -7.56
C VAL A 160 -5.95 -2.68 -7.69
N LEU A 161 -6.77 -2.22 -8.62
CA LEU A 161 -8.03 -2.91 -8.95
C LEU A 161 -7.71 -4.30 -9.52
N LYS A 162 -8.51 -5.30 -9.14
CA LYS A 162 -8.44 -6.65 -9.72
C LYS A 162 -9.05 -6.68 -11.11
#